data_AF-A0A932LGF9-F1
#
_entry.id   AF-A0A932LGF9-F1
#
_cell.length_a   1.000
_cell.length_b   1.000
_cell.length_c   1.000
_cell.angle_alpha   90.00
_cell.angle_beta   90.00
_cell.angle_gamma   90.00
#
_symmetry.space_group_name_H-M   'P 1'
#
loop_
_entity.id
_entity.type
_entity.pdbx_description
1 polymer ?
#
loop_
_entity_poly.entity_id
_entity_poly.type
_entity_poly.pdbx_seq_one_letter_code
_entity_poly.pdbx_strand_id
1 'polypeptide(L)' 'MNGLTRQIFAAALALPVMQRARLAERLLETLSLDVDDLSDDELAAELDRRRAQVRRGTARLIPWSKLRREK' A
#
# COMPACT_ATOMS: atom_id res chain seq x y z
N MET A 1 19.22 -0.52 -8.58
CA MET A 1 19.37 0.92 -8.95
C MET A 1 20.30 1.04 -10.16
N ASN A 2 19.88 1.78 -11.19
CA ASN A 2 20.77 2.09 -12.33
C ASN A 2 21.77 3.21 -11.96
N GLY A 3 22.67 3.56 -12.88
CA GLY A 3 23.72 4.57 -12.64
C GLY A 3 23.16 5.94 -12.26
N LEU A 4 22.11 6.38 -12.96
CA LEU A 4 21.41 7.65 -12.70
C LEU A 4 20.76 7.63 -11.31
N THR A 5 20.06 6.56 -10.93
CA THR A 5 19.44 6.44 -9.60
C THR A 5 20.47 6.54 -8.48
N ARG A 6 21.67 5.96 -8.63
CA ARG A 6 22.76 6.08 -7.65
C ARG A 6 23.25 7.52 -7.49
N GLN A 7 23.41 8.25 -8.60
CA GLN A 7 23.84 9.65 -8.56
C GLN A 7 22.80 10.54 -7.90
N ILE A 8 21.52 10.37 -8.23
CA ILE A 8 20.41 11.11 -7.59
C ILE A 8 20.38 10.84 -6.08
N PHE A 9 20.54 9.58 -5.68
CA PHE A 9 20.57 9.21 -4.26
C PHE A 9 21.74 9.86 -3.51
N ALA A 10 22.95 9.82 -4.09
CA ALA A 10 24.13 10.46 -3.51
C ALA A 10 23.95 11.99 -3.39
N ALA A 11 23.38 12.63 -4.42
CA ALA A 11 23.08 14.06 -4.38
C ALA A 11 22.03 14.41 -3.32
N ALA A 12 20.98 13.58 -3.17
CA ALA A 12 19.97 13.75 -2.14
C ALA A 12 20.58 13.64 -0.72
N LEU A 13 21.51 12.70 -0.50
CA LEU A 13 22.18 12.54 0.80
C LEU A 13 23.03 13.76 1.20
N ALA A 14 23.58 14.49 0.23
CA ALA A 14 24.35 15.70 0.47
C ALA A 14 23.50 16.90 0.94
N LEU A 15 22.17 16.84 0.78
CA LEU A 15 21.28 17.90 1.23
C LEU A 15 21.12 17.91 2.76
N PRO A 16 20.84 19.07 3.38
CA PRO A 16 20.40 19.15 4.77
C PRO A 16 19.16 18.29 5.05
N VAL A 17 19.03 17.80 6.29
CA VAL A 17 17.95 16.89 6.73
C VAL A 17 16.56 17.39 6.29
N MET A 18 16.25 18.66 6.53
CA MET A 18 14.94 19.24 6.18
C MET A 18 14.69 19.30 4.67
N GLN A 19 15.73 19.50 3.86
CA GLN A 19 15.60 19.50 2.40
C GLN A 19 15.43 18.07 1.87
N ARG A 20 16.11 17.09 2.47
CA ARG A 20 15.89 15.66 2.16
C ARG A 20 14.46 15.23 2.46
N ALA A 21 13.93 15.62 3.62
CA ALA A 21 12.55 15.31 4.00
C ALA A 21 11.54 15.84 2.97
N ARG A 22 11.65 17.14 2.61
CA ARG A 22 10.78 17.74 1.58
C ARG A 22 10.94 17.09 0.21
N LEU A 23 12.16 16.74 -0.18
CA LEU A 23 12.40 16.02 -1.44
C LEU A 23 11.74 14.64 -1.42
N ALA A 24 11.84 13.92 -0.31
CA ALA A 24 11.20 12.62 -0.15
C ALA A 24 9.67 12.74 -0.21
N GLU A 25 9.07 13.73 0.46
CA GLU A 25 7.62 14.00 0.38
C GLU A 25 7.18 14.25 -1.05
N ARG A 26 7.84 15.16 -1.77
CA ARG A 26 7.50 15.44 -3.17
C ARG A 26 7.68 14.24 -4.08
N LEU A 27 8.72 13.44 -3.87
CA LEU A 27 8.91 12.21 -4.62
C LEU A 27 7.78 11.22 -4.34
N LEU A 28 7.38 11.05 -3.07
CA LEU A 28 6.25 10.22 -2.68
C LEU A 28 4.94 10.69 -3.33
N GLU A 29 4.67 12.01 -3.40
CA GLU A 29 3.50 12.57 -4.09
C GLU A 29 3.48 12.24 -5.60
N THR A 30 4.65 12.10 -6.24
CA THR A 30 4.72 11.74 -7.67
C THR A 30 4.55 10.25 -7.93
N LEU A 31 4.72 9.43 -6.90
CA LEU A 31 4.31 8.04 -6.99
C LEU A 31 2.79 8.08 -6.95
N SER A 32 2.14 7.90 -8.10
CA SER A 32 0.75 7.43 -8.12
C SER A 32 0.78 6.09 -7.41
N LEU A 33 0.61 6.14 -6.09
CA LEU A 33 0.20 5.02 -5.28
C LEU A 33 -1.32 4.89 -5.47
N ASP A 34 -1.76 4.86 -6.73
CA ASP A 34 -2.92 4.06 -7.10
C ASP A 34 -2.43 2.61 -6.98
N VAL A 35 -2.19 2.20 -5.73
CA VAL A 35 -1.94 0.82 -5.35
C VAL A 35 -3.27 0.15 -5.58
N ASP A 36 -3.50 -0.30 -6.83
CA ASP A 36 -4.63 -1.09 -7.24
C ASP A 36 -5.92 -0.69 -6.51
N ASP A 37 -6.37 0.56 -6.69
CA ASP A 37 -7.76 0.86 -6.38
C ASP A 37 -8.54 0.05 -7.42
N LEU A 38 -8.91 -1.18 -7.02
CA LEU A 38 -9.84 -2.01 -7.77
C LEU A 38 -10.96 -1.06 -8.19
N SER A 39 -11.31 -1.06 -9.47
CA SER A 39 -12.55 -0.39 -9.87
C SER A 39 -13.69 -0.88 -8.98
N ASP A 40 -14.73 -0.07 -8.81
CA ASP A 40 -15.89 -0.47 -7.99
C ASP A 40 -16.42 -1.86 -8.38
N ASP A 41 -16.35 -2.20 -9.67
CA ASP A 41 -16.71 -3.51 -10.22
C ASP A 41 -15.74 -4.63 -9.79
N GLU A 42 -14.43 -4.39 -9.84
CA GLU A 42 -13.42 -5.36 -9.39
C GLU A 42 -13.49 -5.58 -7.86
N LEU A 43 -13.76 -4.52 -7.10
CA LEU A 43 -13.98 -4.59 -5.66
C LEU A 43 -15.27 -5.37 -5.35
N ALA A 44 -16.36 -5.10 -6.07
CA ALA A 44 -17.61 -5.84 -5.93
C ALA A 44 -17.43 -7.33 -6.24
N ALA A 45 -16.73 -7.66 -7.32
CA ALA A 45 -16.42 -9.05 -7.69
C ALA A 45 -15.59 -9.76 -6.60
N GLU A 46 -14.60 -9.08 -6.03
CA GLU A 46 -13.79 -9.63 -4.94
C GLU A 46 -14.60 -9.87 -3.66
N LEU A 47 -15.49 -8.93 -3.30
CA LEU A 47 -16.39 -9.08 -2.16
C LEU A 47 -17.35 -10.25 -2.34
N ASP A 48 -17.92 -10.43 -3.52
CA ASP A 48 -18.78 -11.57 -3.84
C ASP A 48 -18.03 -12.90 -3.79
N ARG A 49 -16.81 -12.94 -4.32
CA ARG A 49 -15.93 -14.11 -4.23
C ARG A 49 -15.65 -14.49 -2.78
N ARG A 50 -15.28 -13.52 -1.93
CA ARG A 50 -15.04 -13.76 -0.50
C ARG A 50 -16.30 -14.21 0.22
N ARG A 51 -17.45 -13.61 -0.06
CA ARG A 51 -18.75 -14.03 0.52
C ARG A 51 -19.08 -15.48 0.17
N ALA A 52 -18.81 -15.89 -1.07
CA ALA A 52 -18.97 -17.28 -1.49
C ALA A 52 -18.02 -18.24 -0.75
N GLN A 53 -16.77 -17.85 -0.53
CA GLN A 53 -15.81 -18.66 0.25
C GLN A 53 -16.25 -18.84 1.70
N VAL A 54 -16.82 -17.81 2.34
CA VAL A 54 -17.42 -17.93 3.68
C VAL A 54 -18.57 -18.92 3.67
N ARG A 55 -19.51 -18.79 2.72
CA ARG A 55 -20.65 -19.71 2.59
C ARG A 55 -20.23 -21.16 2.34
N ARG A 56 -19.14 -21.37 1.59
CA ARG A 56 -18.58 -22.70 1.28
C ARG A 56 -17.67 -23.24 2.39
N GLY A 57 -17.41 -22.48 3.45
CA GLY A 57 -16.52 -22.88 4.53
C GLY A 57 -15.03 -22.94 4.15
N THR A 58 -14.63 -22.33 3.03
CA THR A 58 -13.23 -22.33 2.55
C THR A 58 -12.45 -21.09 2.97
N ALA A 59 -13.14 -20.08 3.52
CA ALA A 59 -12.50 -18.88 4.04
C ALA A 59 -11.88 -19.12 5.43
N ARG A 60 -10.67 -18.60 5.64
CA ARG A 60 -10.07 -18.49 6.98
C ARG A 60 -10.69 -17.31 7.73
N LEU A 61 -11.53 -17.60 8.72
CA LEU A 61 -12.22 -16.58 9.53
C LEU A 61 -11.45 -16.26 10.82
N ILE A 62 -11.59 -15.03 11.28
CA ILE A 62 -11.13 -14.60 12.61
C ILE A 62 -12.36 -14.53 13.53
N PRO A 63 -12.37 -15.20 14.69
CA PRO A 63 -13.46 -15.09 15.64
C PRO A 63 -13.67 -13.63 16.08
N TRP A 64 -14.92 -13.17 16.11
CA TRP A 64 -15.27 -11.79 16.47
C TRP A 64 -14.73 -11.39 17.86
N SER A 65 -14.78 -12.33 18.81
CA SER A 65 -14.26 -12.11 20.16
C SER A 65 -12.75 -11.81 20.17
N LYS A 66 -11.99 -12.35 19.22
CA LYS A 66 -10.56 -12.07 19.05
C LYS A 66 -10.36 -10.68 18.44
N LEU A 67 -11.03 -10.38 17.33
CA LEU A 67 -10.89 -9.10 16.63
C LEU A 67 -11.28 -7.91 17.52
N ARG A 68 -12.34 -8.03 18.31
CA ARG A 68 -12.82 -6.95 19.20
C ARG A 68 -11.80 -6.52 20.25
N ARG A 69 -10.85 -7.39 20.63
CA ARG A 69 -9.83 -7.08 21.65
C ARG A 69 -8.58 -6.41 21.07
N GLU A 70 -8.45 -6.33 19.75
CA GLU A 70 -7.30 -5.73 19.06
C GLU A 70 -7.52 -4.23 18.74
N LYS A 71 -8.59 -3.62 19.27
CA LYS A 71 -8.91 -2.19 19.18
C LYS A 71 -8.86 -1.54 20.55
#